data_AF-A0A7S7NK00-F1
#
_entry.id   AF-A0A7S7NK00-F1
#
_cell.length_a   1.000
_cell.length_b   1.000
_cell.length_c   1.000
_cell.angle_alpha   90.00
_cell.angle_beta   90.00
_cell.angle_gamma   90.00
#
_symmetry.space_group_name_H-M   'P 1'
#
loop_
_entity.id
_entity.type
_entity.pdbx_description
1 polymer ?
#
loop_
_entity_poly.entity_id
_entity_poly.type
_entity_poly.pdbx_seq_one_letter_code
_entity_poly.pdbx_strand_id
1 'polypeptide(L)'
;MRLTRLALAFLACATTAWNQTQRQAPSYSADSIVNLASGERGRLAPNTLAAIYGKNLAPYSRARDAGDLQGNVLPYQLSGTGVTVRVGSLLAPVEYISPEVVTFLVPSELRAGPASIVLTYNFLSGPTIRVQLLPAAPAWFLMETGYVLGRHLDSMQWIDDAHPARPGERVVLYAAGLGDSEPVLPYRQVPREEVPLARLDRFRLLIGGLEMPVERLGYVGLTPGFPGVYEVNVVLPAISGPDPEVSIELPGAGTEPGIRLRLQPTPPQPDVPPLRSIK
;
A
#
# COMPACT_ATOMS: atom_id res chain seq x y z
N MET A 1 53.50 -39.41 -56.74
CA MET A 1 53.65 -37.93 -56.80
C MET A 1 52.36 -37.31 -56.28
N ARG A 2 52.42 -36.73 -55.07
CA ARG A 2 51.47 -35.85 -54.37
C ARG A 2 49.95 -36.00 -54.61
N LEU A 3 49.25 -36.57 -53.64
CA LEU A 3 47.86 -36.23 -53.30
C LEU A 3 47.72 -36.30 -51.76
N THR A 4 47.90 -35.16 -51.10
CA THR A 4 47.57 -34.98 -49.68
C THR A 4 47.09 -33.55 -49.50
N ARG A 5 45.84 -33.39 -49.06
CA ARG A 5 45.30 -32.37 -48.13
C ARG A 5 43.80 -32.22 -48.36
N LEU A 6 42.99 -32.99 -47.64
CA LEU A 6 41.60 -32.64 -47.33
C LEU A 6 41.07 -33.56 -46.23
N ALA A 7 41.52 -33.32 -45.00
CA ALA A 7 40.88 -33.82 -43.80
C ALA A 7 41.37 -32.97 -42.62
N LEU A 8 40.73 -31.84 -42.35
CA LEU A 8 40.59 -31.28 -41.01
C LEU A 8 39.60 -30.11 -41.08
N ALA A 9 38.74 -30.02 -40.06
CA ALA A 9 37.77 -28.95 -39.77
C ALA A 9 36.30 -29.20 -40.15
N PHE A 10 35.76 -30.39 -39.83
CA PHE A 10 34.32 -30.59 -39.59
C PHE A 10 33.99 -30.81 -38.10
N LEU A 11 34.76 -30.19 -37.20
CA LEU A 11 34.55 -30.26 -35.74
C LEU A 11 34.88 -28.93 -35.06
N ALA A 12 34.20 -27.85 -35.46
CA ALA A 12 34.28 -26.57 -34.74
C ALA A 12 33.03 -25.67 -34.93
N CYS A 13 31.85 -26.25 -35.18
CA CYS A 13 30.63 -25.47 -35.44
C CYS A 13 29.42 -25.96 -34.63
N ALA A 14 29.61 -26.45 -33.41
CA ALA A 14 28.52 -26.96 -32.58
C ALA A 14 28.61 -26.60 -31.07
N THR A 15 29.27 -25.50 -30.71
CA THR A 15 29.30 -25.05 -29.29
C THR A 15 28.99 -23.56 -29.07
N THR A 16 28.56 -22.81 -30.09
CA THR A 16 28.12 -21.42 -29.91
C THR A 16 26.59 -21.26 -29.86
N ALA A 17 25.84 -22.36 -29.87
CA ALA A 17 24.40 -22.34 -29.63
C ALA A 17 24.09 -22.66 -28.17
N TRP A 18 23.26 -21.80 -27.56
CA TRP A 18 22.59 -21.97 -26.27
C TRP A 18 23.32 -21.58 -24.98
N ASN A 19 23.75 -20.33 -24.91
CA ASN A 19 23.28 -19.53 -23.76
C ASN A 19 21.92 -18.93 -24.14
N GLN A 20 20.86 -19.77 -24.20
CA GLN A 20 19.57 -19.22 -23.83
C GLN A 20 19.76 -18.86 -22.37
N THR A 21 19.81 -17.57 -22.05
CA THR A 21 19.54 -17.11 -20.70
C THR A 21 18.23 -17.80 -20.31
N GLN A 22 18.30 -18.85 -19.49
CA GLN A 22 17.11 -19.57 -19.06
C GLN A 22 16.18 -18.51 -18.49
N ARG A 23 15.04 -18.26 -19.14
CA ARG A 23 14.05 -17.35 -18.57
C ARG A 23 13.62 -17.98 -17.26
N GLN A 24 14.08 -17.41 -16.15
CA GLN A 24 13.76 -17.90 -14.83
C GLN A 24 12.33 -17.47 -14.51
N ALA A 25 11.52 -18.42 -14.05
CA ALA A 25 10.21 -18.10 -13.54
C ALA A 25 10.33 -17.18 -12.30
N PRO A 26 9.34 -16.31 -12.05
CA PRO A 26 9.27 -15.54 -10.82
C PRO A 26 9.37 -16.43 -9.58
N SER A 27 10.17 -16.01 -8.60
CA SER A 27 10.37 -16.73 -7.35
C SER A 27 10.03 -15.83 -6.16
N TYR A 28 9.06 -16.27 -5.35
CA TYR A 28 8.55 -15.58 -4.17
C TYR A 28 7.83 -16.61 -3.27
N SER A 29 7.48 -16.22 -2.04
CA SER A 29 6.80 -17.09 -1.07
C SER A 29 5.58 -16.40 -0.48
N ALA A 30 4.85 -17.10 0.40
CA ALA A 30 3.76 -16.48 1.15
C ALA A 30 4.25 -15.33 2.04
N ASP A 31 5.43 -15.48 2.65
CA ASP A 31 6.02 -14.47 3.55
C ASP A 31 6.48 -13.20 2.84
N SER A 32 6.64 -13.26 1.52
CA SER A 32 7.09 -12.13 0.72
C SER A 32 5.94 -11.36 0.06
N ILE A 33 4.69 -11.72 0.36
CA ILE A 33 3.50 -10.95 -0.02
C ILE A 33 3.02 -10.14 1.19
N VAL A 34 3.00 -8.82 1.04
CA VAL A 34 2.72 -7.91 2.15
C VAL A 34 1.66 -6.86 1.80
N ASN A 35 1.02 -6.32 2.83
CA ASN A 35 0.34 -5.03 2.74
C ASN A 35 1.41 -3.95 2.50
N LEU A 36 1.29 -3.16 1.42
CA LEU A 36 2.33 -2.18 1.07
C LEU A 36 2.51 -1.11 2.15
N ALA A 37 1.44 -0.75 2.87
CA ALA A 37 1.47 0.34 3.84
C ALA A 37 2.31 0.01 5.08
N SER A 38 2.11 -1.17 5.69
CA SER A 38 2.83 -1.62 6.90
C SER A 38 4.00 -2.57 6.62
N GLY A 39 4.00 -3.28 5.50
CA GLY A 39 4.90 -4.42 5.28
C GLY A 39 4.43 -5.71 5.98
N GLU A 40 3.24 -5.72 6.58
CA GLU A 40 2.68 -6.91 7.21
C GLU A 40 2.41 -8.03 6.21
N ARG A 41 2.88 -9.23 6.55
CA ARG A 41 2.78 -10.43 5.70
C ARG A 41 1.35 -10.93 5.64
N GLY A 42 0.85 -11.18 4.43
CA GLY A 42 -0.42 -11.86 4.17
C GLY A 42 -1.71 -11.14 4.62
N ARG A 43 -1.62 -9.99 5.28
CA ARG A 43 -2.78 -9.20 5.73
C ARG A 43 -3.33 -8.35 4.60
N LEU A 44 -4.15 -8.98 3.77
CA LEU A 44 -4.76 -8.37 2.58
C LEU A 44 -6.29 -8.38 2.68
N ALA A 45 -6.91 -7.32 2.18
CA ALA A 45 -8.35 -7.18 2.00
C ALA A 45 -8.63 -6.64 0.58
N PRO A 46 -9.89 -6.65 0.09
CA PRO A 46 -10.26 -5.89 -1.09
C PRO A 46 -9.79 -4.43 -0.99
N ASN A 47 -9.38 -3.83 -2.11
CA ASN A 47 -8.76 -2.49 -2.19
C ASN A 47 -7.43 -2.32 -1.45
N THR A 48 -6.85 -3.35 -0.84
CA THR A 48 -5.49 -3.24 -0.27
C THR A 48 -4.46 -3.09 -1.39
N LEU A 49 -3.58 -2.10 -1.26
CA LEU A 49 -2.36 -2.01 -2.05
C LEU A 49 -1.33 -2.98 -1.48
N ALA A 50 -0.87 -3.93 -2.30
CA ALA A 50 -0.04 -5.05 -1.87
C ALA A 50 1.27 -5.10 -2.66
N ALA A 51 2.31 -5.69 -2.07
CA ALA A 51 3.59 -5.93 -2.74
C ALA A 51 3.99 -7.41 -2.69
N ILE A 52 4.57 -7.89 -3.78
CA ILE A 52 5.28 -9.18 -3.86
C ILE A 52 6.77 -8.87 -3.93
N TYR A 53 7.52 -9.29 -2.92
CA TYR A 53 8.97 -9.30 -2.93
C TYR A 53 9.48 -10.66 -3.43
N GLY A 54 10.57 -10.67 -4.20
CA GLY A 54 11.09 -11.91 -4.77
C GLY A 54 12.27 -11.71 -5.70
N LYS A 55 12.41 -12.62 -6.66
CA LYS A 55 13.43 -12.60 -7.71
C LYS A 55 12.80 -12.90 -9.05
N ASN A 56 13.38 -12.30 -10.11
CA ASN A 56 12.94 -12.48 -11.49
C ASN A 56 11.47 -12.10 -11.72
N LEU A 57 10.96 -11.10 -10.99
CA LEU A 57 9.56 -10.70 -11.08
C LEU A 57 9.27 -9.88 -12.36
N ALA A 58 10.27 -9.15 -12.84
CA ALA A 58 10.21 -8.31 -14.03
C ALA A 58 11.60 -8.13 -14.66
N PRO A 59 11.69 -7.66 -15.93
CA PRO A 59 12.98 -7.43 -16.59
C PRO A 59 13.67 -6.13 -16.17
N TYR A 60 12.89 -5.15 -15.71
CA TYR A 60 13.34 -3.81 -15.35
C TYR A 60 12.31 -3.15 -14.43
N SER A 61 12.67 -2.01 -13.87
CA SER A 61 11.77 -1.24 -13.01
C SER A 61 10.90 -0.27 -13.80
N ARG A 62 9.61 -0.22 -13.51
CA ARG A 62 8.67 0.74 -14.08
C ARG A 62 7.52 1.00 -13.11
N ALA A 63 7.22 2.27 -12.88
CA ALA A 63 5.99 2.69 -12.20
C ALA A 63 4.88 2.92 -13.21
N ARG A 64 3.63 2.77 -12.79
CA ARG A 64 2.46 3.24 -13.53
C ARG A 64 2.54 4.77 -13.67
N ASP A 65 2.21 5.27 -14.85
CA ASP A 65 2.06 6.69 -15.09
C ASP A 65 0.63 7.03 -15.53
N ALA A 66 0.36 8.31 -15.77
CA ALA A 66 -0.97 8.77 -16.19
C ALA A 66 -1.35 8.28 -17.61
N GLY A 67 -0.36 8.02 -18.47
CA GLY A 67 -0.57 7.53 -19.83
C GLY A 67 -0.98 6.06 -19.90
N ASP A 68 -0.75 5.29 -18.84
CA ASP A 68 -1.23 3.90 -18.75
C ASP A 68 -2.74 3.78 -18.48
N LEU A 69 -3.40 4.87 -18.06
CA LEU A 69 -4.83 4.87 -17.75
C LEU A 69 -5.66 4.95 -19.04
N GLN A 70 -6.61 4.03 -19.19
CA GLN A 70 -7.59 4.08 -20.28
C GLN A 70 -8.94 4.53 -19.73
N GLY A 71 -9.25 5.82 -19.86
CA GLY A 71 -10.52 6.37 -19.38
C GLY A 71 -10.73 6.22 -17.87
N ASN A 72 -9.66 6.35 -17.07
CA ASN A 72 -9.62 6.15 -15.60
C ASN A 72 -9.65 4.68 -15.13
N VAL A 73 -9.38 3.75 -16.03
CA VAL A 73 -9.21 2.33 -15.71
C VAL A 73 -7.73 2.02 -15.56
N LEU A 74 -7.36 1.45 -14.41
CA LEU A 74 -6.01 1.01 -14.10
C LEU A 74 -5.59 -0.17 -15.00
N PRO A 75 -4.35 -0.23 -15.48
CA PRO A 75 -3.85 -1.39 -16.22
C PRO A 75 -3.65 -2.61 -15.31
N TYR A 76 -4.00 -3.81 -15.76
CA TYR A 76 -3.55 -5.05 -15.10
C TYR A 76 -2.13 -5.48 -15.51
N GLN A 77 -1.55 -4.77 -16.48
CA GLN A 77 -0.19 -4.97 -16.97
C GLN A 77 0.32 -3.63 -17.50
N LEU A 78 1.52 -3.26 -17.08
CA LEU A 78 2.22 -2.10 -17.63
C LEU A 78 2.76 -2.42 -19.04
N SER A 79 2.63 -1.47 -19.97
CA SER A 79 3.01 -1.67 -21.37
C SER A 79 4.47 -2.09 -21.52
N GLY A 80 4.72 -3.12 -22.34
CA GLY A 80 6.09 -3.63 -22.60
C GLY A 80 6.72 -4.48 -21.50
N THR A 81 5.99 -4.78 -20.42
CA THR A 81 6.57 -5.49 -19.26
C THR A 81 6.30 -6.99 -19.25
N GLY A 82 5.12 -7.42 -19.74
CA GLY A 82 4.69 -8.82 -19.72
C GLY A 82 4.39 -9.35 -18.32
N VAL A 83 4.26 -8.47 -17.33
CA VAL A 83 3.99 -8.83 -15.92
C VAL A 83 2.51 -8.67 -15.64
N THR A 84 1.89 -9.73 -15.12
CA THR A 84 0.52 -9.73 -14.62
C THR A 84 0.47 -10.38 -13.24
N VAL A 85 -0.45 -9.92 -12.41
CA VAL A 85 -0.78 -10.55 -11.12
C VAL A 85 -2.23 -10.97 -11.16
N ARG A 86 -2.51 -12.23 -10.78
CA ARG A 86 -3.87 -12.74 -10.61
C ARG A 86 -4.13 -12.99 -9.14
N VAL A 87 -5.25 -12.48 -8.63
CA VAL A 87 -5.75 -12.70 -7.27
C VAL A 87 -7.11 -13.37 -7.37
N GLY A 88 -7.20 -14.61 -6.90
CA GLY A 88 -8.37 -15.45 -7.13
C GLY A 88 -8.63 -15.65 -8.64
N SER A 89 -9.81 -15.24 -9.11
CA SER A 89 -10.20 -15.31 -10.51
C SER A 89 -9.92 -14.02 -11.31
N LEU A 90 -9.47 -12.94 -10.67
CA LEU A 90 -9.34 -11.62 -11.28
C LEU A 90 -7.88 -11.21 -11.47
N LEU A 91 -7.61 -10.45 -12.53
CA LEU A 91 -6.32 -9.78 -12.70
C LEU A 91 -6.26 -8.55 -11.78
N ALA A 92 -5.16 -8.37 -11.07
CA ALA A 92 -4.95 -7.20 -10.24
C ALA A 92 -4.37 -6.06 -11.08
N PRO A 93 -4.84 -4.81 -10.90
CA PRO A 93 -4.10 -3.63 -11.32
C PRO A 93 -2.65 -3.65 -10.85
N VAL A 94 -1.71 -3.29 -11.72
CA VAL A 94 -0.28 -3.20 -11.38
C VAL A 94 0.12 -1.73 -11.29
N GLU A 95 0.68 -1.34 -10.15
CA GLU A 95 1.14 0.03 -9.88
C GLU A 95 2.65 0.20 -10.07
N TYR A 96 3.43 -0.85 -9.77
CA TYR A 96 4.88 -0.81 -9.89
C TYR A 96 5.43 -2.21 -10.15
N ILE A 97 6.50 -2.28 -10.92
CA ILE A 97 7.30 -3.49 -11.09
C ILE A 97 8.78 -3.18 -10.98
N SER A 98 9.54 -4.18 -10.59
CA SER A 98 11.00 -4.30 -10.69
C SER A 98 11.38 -5.79 -10.70
N PRO A 99 12.65 -6.14 -10.95
CA PRO A 99 13.10 -7.52 -10.82
C PRO A 99 12.87 -8.13 -9.43
N GLU A 100 12.70 -7.30 -8.40
CA GLU A 100 12.63 -7.71 -6.99
C GLU A 100 11.28 -7.43 -6.33
N VAL A 101 10.47 -6.50 -6.87
CA VAL A 101 9.21 -6.05 -6.26
C VAL A 101 8.14 -5.84 -7.30
N VAL A 102 6.91 -6.31 -7.05
CA VAL A 102 5.72 -5.95 -7.82
C VAL A 102 4.63 -5.45 -6.89
N THR A 103 4.16 -4.23 -7.10
CA THR A 103 3.05 -3.62 -6.37
C THR A 103 1.77 -3.72 -7.19
N PHE A 104 0.71 -4.21 -6.57
CA PHE A 104 -0.58 -4.43 -7.21
C PHE A 104 -1.73 -4.08 -6.28
N LEU A 105 -2.88 -3.74 -6.85
CA LEU A 105 -4.11 -3.49 -6.09
C LEU A 105 -4.93 -4.78 -6.00
N VAL A 106 -5.28 -5.22 -4.78
CA VAL A 106 -6.24 -6.31 -4.61
C VAL A 106 -7.60 -5.87 -5.19
N PRO A 107 -8.18 -6.59 -6.17
CA PRO A 107 -9.41 -6.15 -6.82
C PRO A 107 -10.57 -5.90 -5.84
N SER A 108 -11.27 -4.78 -6.01
CA SER A 108 -12.40 -4.32 -5.19
C SER A 108 -13.59 -5.29 -5.18
N GLU A 109 -13.77 -6.05 -6.25
CA GLU A 109 -14.89 -7.00 -6.41
C GLU A 109 -14.67 -8.33 -5.67
N LEU A 110 -13.47 -8.59 -5.15
CA LEU A 110 -13.24 -9.76 -4.33
C LEU A 110 -13.95 -9.65 -2.97
N ARG A 111 -14.10 -10.79 -2.30
CA ARG A 111 -14.68 -10.89 -0.96
C ARG A 111 -13.70 -11.57 -0.03
N ALA A 112 -13.88 -11.34 1.27
CA ALA A 112 -13.15 -12.07 2.30
C ALA A 112 -13.33 -13.58 2.10
N GLY A 113 -12.23 -14.33 2.19
CA GLY A 113 -12.21 -15.74 1.81
C GLY A 113 -10.85 -16.22 1.32
N PRO A 114 -10.69 -17.54 1.15
CA PRO A 114 -9.50 -18.11 0.56
C PRO A 114 -9.32 -17.60 -0.88
N ALA A 115 -8.11 -17.16 -1.21
CA ALA A 115 -7.74 -16.72 -2.55
C ALA A 115 -6.34 -17.25 -2.92
N SER A 116 -6.04 -17.23 -4.22
CA SER A 116 -4.71 -17.58 -4.74
C SER A 116 -4.06 -16.39 -5.43
N ILE A 117 -2.78 -16.14 -5.16
CA ILE A 117 -1.98 -15.13 -5.84
C ILE A 117 -0.99 -15.82 -6.77
N VAL A 118 -0.98 -15.40 -8.03
CA VAL A 118 -0.04 -15.87 -9.06
C VAL A 118 0.48 -14.68 -9.83
N LEU A 119 1.79 -14.45 -9.79
CA LEU A 119 2.49 -13.52 -10.68
C LEU A 119 2.98 -14.29 -11.91
N THR A 120 2.71 -13.74 -13.10
CA THR A 120 3.18 -14.29 -14.36
C THR A 120 4.02 -13.24 -15.08
N TYR A 121 5.23 -13.63 -15.47
CA TYR A 121 6.14 -12.82 -16.27
C TYR A 121 6.39 -13.50 -17.62
N ASN A 122 5.96 -12.89 -18.72
CA ASN A 122 6.14 -13.41 -20.09
C ASN A 122 5.75 -14.88 -20.23
N PHE A 123 4.54 -15.22 -19.81
CA PHE A 123 3.95 -16.58 -19.82
C PHE A 123 4.60 -17.58 -18.86
N LEU A 124 5.58 -17.18 -18.05
CA LEU A 124 6.13 -17.98 -16.96
C LEU A 124 5.47 -17.58 -15.65
N SER A 125 4.65 -18.47 -15.12
CA SER A 125 4.03 -18.28 -13.81
C SER A 125 5.01 -18.65 -12.70
N GLY A 126 5.04 -17.82 -11.66
CA GLY A 126 5.65 -18.17 -10.40
C GLY A 126 4.79 -19.17 -9.59
N PRO A 127 5.15 -19.42 -8.32
CA PRO A 127 4.38 -20.31 -7.46
C PRO A 127 2.96 -19.79 -7.22
N THR A 128 2.01 -20.73 -7.06
CA THR A 128 0.67 -20.39 -6.59
C THR A 128 0.68 -20.25 -5.08
N ILE A 129 0.50 -19.03 -4.59
CA ILE A 129 0.46 -18.73 -3.16
C ILE A 129 -1.00 -18.67 -2.71
N ARG A 130 -1.34 -19.45 -1.68
CA ARG A 130 -2.67 -19.37 -1.04
C ARG A 130 -2.63 -18.32 0.05
N VAL A 131 -3.61 -17.42 0.04
CA VAL A 131 -3.81 -16.38 1.05
C VAL A 131 -5.25 -16.42 1.55
N GLN A 132 -5.48 -15.84 2.72
CA GLN A 132 -6.81 -15.60 3.25
C GLN A 132 -7.09 -14.10 3.16
N LEU A 133 -8.00 -13.68 2.27
CA LEU A 133 -8.46 -12.29 2.25
C LEU A 133 -9.35 -12.03 3.46
N LEU A 134 -9.09 -10.92 4.13
CA LEU A 134 -9.86 -10.43 5.27
C LEU A 134 -10.95 -9.45 4.82
N PRO A 135 -11.99 -9.21 5.64
CA PRO A 135 -12.94 -8.13 5.38
C PRO A 135 -12.27 -6.74 5.41
N ALA A 136 -11.26 -6.58 6.26
CA ALA A 136 -10.39 -5.42 6.35
C ALA A 136 -8.99 -5.85 6.84
N ALA A 137 -7.97 -5.12 6.41
CA ALA A 137 -6.58 -5.28 6.80
C ALA A 137 -5.95 -3.87 6.97
N PRO A 138 -6.39 -3.09 7.99
CA PRO A 138 -6.01 -1.71 8.14
C PRO A 138 -4.51 -1.60 8.45
N ALA A 139 -3.82 -0.74 7.71
CA ALA A 139 -2.40 -0.45 7.89
C ALA A 139 -2.14 1.03 7.61
N TRP A 140 -1.26 1.65 8.40
CA TRP A 140 -0.83 3.03 8.17
C TRP A 140 0.24 3.08 7.09
N PHE A 141 0.14 4.02 6.15
CA PHE A 141 1.31 4.43 5.40
C PHE A 141 2.24 5.20 6.35
N LEU A 142 3.55 5.03 6.17
CA LEU A 142 4.54 5.62 7.06
C LEU A 142 5.31 6.74 6.34
N MET A 143 5.49 7.87 7.02
CA MET A 143 6.42 8.91 6.57
C MET A 143 7.85 8.43 6.71
N GLU A 144 8.12 7.79 7.84
CA GLU A 144 9.38 7.18 8.22
C GLU A 144 9.08 6.07 9.23
N THR A 145 10.09 5.26 9.56
CA THR A 145 9.93 4.15 10.50
C THR A 145 9.27 4.61 11.81
N GLY A 146 8.09 4.08 12.10
CA GLY A 146 7.35 4.34 13.35
C GLY A 146 6.44 5.57 13.32
N TYR A 147 6.39 6.35 12.24
CA TYR A 147 5.53 7.53 12.14
C TYR A 147 4.56 7.48 10.98
N VAL A 148 3.27 7.69 11.26
CA VAL A 148 2.21 7.72 10.26
C VAL A 148 2.43 8.85 9.26
N LEU A 149 2.18 8.55 7.98
CA LEU A 149 2.15 9.53 6.91
C LEU A 149 0.88 10.39 7.07
N GLY A 150 1.06 11.69 7.20
CA GLY A 150 -0.05 12.62 7.29
C GLY A 150 0.30 14.03 6.81
N ARG A 151 -0.74 14.84 6.64
CA ARG A 151 -0.64 16.26 6.27
C ARG A 151 -1.55 17.12 7.14
N HIS A 152 -1.16 18.37 7.33
CA HIS A 152 -2.08 19.39 7.83
C HIS A 152 -3.16 19.62 6.77
N LEU A 153 -4.44 19.43 7.13
CA LEU A 153 -5.53 19.42 6.14
C LEU A 153 -5.68 20.77 5.43
N ASP A 154 -5.38 21.88 6.13
CA ASP A 154 -5.58 23.24 5.60
C ASP A 154 -4.47 23.70 4.65
N SER A 155 -3.22 23.29 4.87
CA SER A 155 -2.08 23.68 4.04
C SER A 155 -1.62 22.59 3.08
N MET A 156 -2.08 21.35 3.28
CA MET A 156 -1.57 20.14 2.64
C MET A 156 -0.05 19.93 2.82
N GLN A 157 0.55 20.62 3.78
CA GLN A 157 1.95 20.42 4.17
C GLN A 157 2.10 19.09 4.90
N TRP A 158 3.19 18.39 4.62
CA TRP A 158 3.56 17.17 5.33
C TRP A 158 3.74 17.41 6.83
N ILE A 159 3.25 16.48 7.63
CA ILE A 159 3.54 16.42 9.06
C ILE A 159 4.89 15.73 9.22
N ASP A 160 5.87 16.46 9.73
CA ASP A 160 7.26 16.03 9.92
C ASP A 160 7.89 16.69 11.16
N ASP A 161 9.18 16.45 11.41
CA ASP A 161 9.88 17.02 12.57
C ASP A 161 9.91 18.57 12.57
N ALA A 162 9.88 19.20 11.39
CA ALA A 162 9.87 20.66 11.26
C ALA A 162 8.45 21.24 11.37
N HIS A 163 7.43 20.44 11.02
CA HIS A 163 6.03 20.80 11.02
C HIS A 163 5.22 19.72 11.76
N PRO A 164 5.39 19.58 13.08
CA PRO A 164 4.63 18.60 13.85
C PRO A 164 3.18 19.03 13.96
N ALA A 165 2.28 18.05 14.07
CA ALA A 165 0.88 18.31 14.27
C ALA A 165 0.60 18.98 15.63
N ARG A 166 -0.54 19.65 15.77
CA ARG A 166 -0.95 20.36 16.99
C ARG A 166 -2.36 19.97 17.42
N PRO A 167 -2.62 19.86 18.74
CA PRO A 167 -3.97 19.65 19.25
C PRO A 167 -4.99 20.63 18.68
N GLY A 168 -6.17 20.12 18.31
CA GLY A 168 -7.29 20.91 17.78
C GLY A 168 -7.23 21.23 16.29
N GLU A 169 -6.11 20.99 15.59
CA GLU A 169 -6.07 21.18 14.14
C GLU A 169 -6.69 19.99 13.40
N ARG A 170 -6.99 20.21 12.10
CA ARG A 170 -7.43 19.15 11.19
C ARG A 170 -6.24 18.58 10.45
N VAL A 171 -6.13 17.25 10.46
CA VAL A 171 -5.10 16.51 9.73
C VAL A 171 -5.74 15.47 8.83
N VAL A 172 -5.02 15.08 7.78
CA VAL A 172 -5.30 13.88 6.98
C VAL A 172 -4.21 12.85 7.24
N LEU A 173 -4.60 11.63 7.59
CA LEU A 173 -3.71 10.48 7.78
C LEU A 173 -3.98 9.44 6.70
N TYR A 174 -2.94 8.80 6.16
CA TYR A 174 -3.10 7.87 5.03
C TYR A 174 -2.98 6.41 5.48
N ALA A 175 -3.93 5.59 5.05
CA ALA A 175 -4.01 4.17 5.37
C ALA A 175 -4.27 3.31 4.13
N ALA A 176 -4.13 2.00 4.27
CA ALA A 176 -4.55 1.00 3.30
C ALA A 176 -5.46 -0.04 3.96
N GLY A 177 -6.29 -0.71 3.15
CA GLY A 177 -7.01 -1.91 3.56
C GLY A 177 -8.12 -1.68 4.60
N LEU A 178 -8.78 -0.52 4.61
CA LEU A 178 -9.89 -0.28 5.54
C LEU A 178 -11.16 -1.10 5.21
N GLY A 179 -11.20 -1.75 4.04
CA GLY A 179 -12.32 -2.59 3.59
C GLY A 179 -13.20 -1.89 2.56
N ASP A 180 -14.43 -2.39 2.36
CA ASP A 180 -15.30 -1.93 1.29
C ASP A 180 -15.68 -0.44 1.40
N SER A 181 -15.80 0.22 0.25
CA SER A 181 -16.30 1.59 0.10
C SER A 181 -17.77 1.58 -0.30
N GLU A 182 -18.49 2.69 -0.06
CA GLU A 182 -19.86 2.90 -0.54
C GLU A 182 -19.94 4.25 -1.27
N PRO A 183 -20.22 4.30 -2.58
CA PRO A 183 -20.49 3.16 -3.45
C PRO A 183 -19.29 2.23 -3.66
N VAL A 184 -19.57 0.97 -3.99
CA VAL A 184 -18.53 0.01 -4.37
C VAL A 184 -17.85 0.49 -5.65
N LEU A 185 -16.52 0.64 -5.61
CA LEU A 185 -15.75 0.97 -6.80
C LEU A 185 -15.79 -0.18 -7.82
N PRO A 186 -16.16 0.10 -9.09
CA PRO A 186 -16.08 -0.89 -10.15
C PRO A 186 -14.64 -1.39 -10.35
N TYR A 187 -14.50 -2.62 -10.84
CA TYR A 187 -13.20 -3.22 -11.09
C TYR A 187 -12.23 -2.31 -11.86
N ARG A 188 -11.03 -2.15 -11.30
CA ARG A 188 -9.90 -1.38 -11.83
C ARG A 188 -10.14 0.14 -11.94
N GLN A 189 -11.24 0.68 -11.44
CA GLN A 189 -11.44 2.14 -11.50
C GLN A 189 -10.67 2.86 -10.40
N VAL A 190 -10.05 3.97 -10.76
CA VAL A 190 -9.48 4.91 -9.78
C VAL A 190 -10.62 5.78 -9.22
N PRO A 191 -10.71 5.99 -7.90
CA PRO A 191 -11.67 6.95 -7.35
C PRO A 191 -11.43 8.34 -7.95
N ARG A 192 -12.46 8.97 -8.53
CA ARG A 192 -12.38 10.35 -9.07
C ARG A 192 -12.81 11.41 -8.07
N GLU A 193 -13.60 10.99 -7.09
CA GLU A 193 -14.18 11.78 -6.02
C GLU A 193 -14.01 11.00 -4.72
N GLU A 194 -14.29 11.64 -3.59
CA GLU A 194 -14.29 10.98 -2.29
C GLU A 194 -15.29 9.81 -2.29
N VAL A 195 -14.83 8.62 -1.91
CA VAL A 195 -15.66 7.41 -1.79
C VAL A 195 -15.58 6.93 -0.34
N PRO A 196 -16.61 7.20 0.48
CA PRO A 196 -16.55 6.93 1.92
C PRO A 196 -16.48 5.43 2.22
N LEU A 197 -15.95 5.12 3.40
CA LEU A 197 -15.92 3.76 3.94
C LEU A 197 -17.35 3.25 4.19
N ALA A 198 -17.67 2.05 3.69
CA ALA A 198 -19.04 1.53 3.73
C ALA A 198 -19.57 1.27 5.15
N ARG A 199 -18.68 0.99 6.11
CA ARG A 199 -19.00 0.64 7.50
C ARG A 199 -18.33 1.60 8.48
N LEU A 200 -18.53 2.91 8.29
CA LEU A 200 -17.99 3.93 9.18
C LEU A 200 -18.43 3.73 10.65
N ASP A 201 -19.62 3.17 10.89
CA ASP A 201 -20.14 2.83 12.22
C ASP A 201 -19.27 1.81 12.98
N ARG A 202 -18.44 1.05 12.26
CA ARG A 202 -17.52 0.03 12.80
C ARG A 202 -16.06 0.48 12.82
N PHE A 203 -15.76 1.64 12.24
CA PHE A 203 -14.42 2.22 12.26
C PHE A 203 -14.16 2.88 13.61
N ARG A 204 -13.00 2.60 14.19
CA ARG A 204 -12.51 3.24 15.41
C ARG A 204 -11.11 3.74 15.18
N LEU A 205 -10.88 5.01 15.48
CA LEU A 205 -9.57 5.65 15.47
C LEU A 205 -9.20 5.97 16.92
N LEU A 206 -8.08 5.46 17.39
CA LEU A 206 -7.52 5.81 18.68
C LEU A 206 -6.28 6.68 18.48
N ILE A 207 -6.19 7.77 19.23
CA ILE A 207 -5.02 8.65 19.25
C ILE A 207 -4.59 8.82 20.72
N GLY A 208 -3.41 8.32 21.07
CA GLY A 208 -2.92 8.29 22.44
C GLY A 208 -3.80 7.45 23.37
N GLY A 209 -4.44 6.40 22.83
CA GLY A 209 -5.41 5.56 23.54
C GLY A 209 -6.81 6.16 23.72
N LEU A 210 -7.03 7.40 23.26
CA LEU A 210 -8.36 8.02 23.26
C LEU A 210 -9.10 7.70 21.96
N GLU A 211 -10.26 7.06 22.07
CA GLU A 211 -11.16 6.83 20.93
C GLU A 211 -11.73 8.15 20.41
N MET A 212 -11.57 8.40 19.11
CA MET A 212 -12.08 9.60 18.46
C MET A 212 -13.59 9.47 18.17
N PRO A 213 -14.44 10.38 18.68
CA PRO A 213 -15.85 10.39 18.34
C PRO A 213 -16.03 10.72 16.86
N VAL A 214 -17.12 10.20 16.26
CA VAL A 214 -17.37 10.34 14.81
C VAL A 214 -17.47 11.80 14.36
N GLU A 215 -17.92 12.71 15.22
CA GLU A 215 -18.00 14.15 14.97
C GLU A 215 -16.63 14.83 14.84
N ARG A 216 -15.55 14.18 15.29
CA ARG A 216 -14.17 14.62 15.04
C ARG A 216 -13.59 14.04 13.75
N LEU A 217 -14.24 13.04 13.16
CA LEU A 217 -13.87 12.49 11.86
C LEU A 217 -14.54 13.34 10.77
N GLY A 218 -13.74 14.01 9.95
CA GLY A 218 -14.23 14.79 8.82
C GLY A 218 -14.59 13.90 7.63
N TYR A 219 -13.75 12.90 7.35
CA TYR A 219 -13.90 11.96 6.26
C TYR A 219 -13.06 10.72 6.52
N VAL A 220 -13.58 9.55 6.15
CA VAL A 220 -12.84 8.28 6.13
C VAL A 220 -13.26 7.53 4.87
N GLY A 221 -12.33 7.32 3.95
CA GLY A 221 -12.65 6.70 2.67
C GLY A 221 -11.47 6.69 1.71
N LEU A 222 -11.72 6.25 0.48
CA LEU A 222 -10.69 6.18 -0.56
C LEU A 222 -10.29 7.57 -1.04
N THR A 223 -9.00 7.76 -1.29
CA THR A 223 -8.43 9.03 -1.73
C THR A 223 -8.57 9.23 -3.24
N PRO A 224 -9.16 10.35 -3.72
CA PRO A 224 -9.28 10.64 -5.15
C PRO A 224 -7.92 10.58 -5.87
N GLY A 225 -7.84 9.84 -6.96
CA GLY A 225 -6.63 9.68 -7.77
C GLY A 225 -5.61 8.66 -7.25
N PHE A 226 -5.78 8.14 -6.02
CA PHE A 226 -4.84 7.21 -5.40
C PHE A 226 -5.51 5.86 -5.10
N PRO A 227 -5.40 4.88 -6.01
CA PRO A 227 -6.09 3.60 -5.84
C PRO A 227 -5.57 2.81 -4.64
N GLY A 228 -6.50 2.33 -3.80
CA GLY A 228 -6.19 1.55 -2.60
C GLY A 228 -5.59 2.35 -1.44
N VAL A 229 -5.48 3.67 -1.59
CA VAL A 229 -5.13 4.58 -0.50
C VAL A 229 -6.42 5.11 0.10
N TYR A 230 -6.50 5.05 1.42
CA TYR A 230 -7.54 5.66 2.21
C TYR A 230 -6.98 6.87 2.92
N GLU A 231 -7.83 7.85 3.15
CA GLU A 231 -7.54 9.01 3.96
C GLU A 231 -8.50 9.09 5.14
N VAL A 232 -7.95 9.48 6.29
CA VAL A 232 -8.63 9.63 7.57
C VAL A 232 -8.45 11.09 7.99
N ASN A 233 -9.47 11.90 7.74
CA ASN A 233 -9.49 13.30 8.13
C ASN A 233 -10.02 13.41 9.56
N VAL A 234 -9.24 13.99 10.46
CA VAL A 234 -9.58 14.05 11.90
C VAL A 234 -9.19 15.39 12.52
N VAL A 235 -10.04 15.89 13.42
CA VAL A 235 -9.70 17.00 14.33
C VAL A 235 -9.01 16.43 15.56
N LEU A 236 -7.72 16.74 15.71
CA LEU A 236 -6.90 16.18 16.78
C LEU A 236 -7.44 16.55 18.17
N PRO A 237 -7.45 15.61 19.13
CA PRO A 237 -7.91 15.88 20.48
C PRO A 237 -6.86 16.69 21.25
N ALA A 238 -7.23 17.19 22.43
CA ALA A 238 -6.26 17.71 23.38
C ALA A 238 -5.42 16.54 23.92
N ILE A 239 -4.10 16.57 23.69
CA ILE A 239 -3.17 15.53 24.13
C ILE A 239 -2.05 16.18 24.93
N SER A 240 -1.74 15.60 26.08
CA SER A 240 -0.76 16.13 27.03
C SER A 240 0.69 15.75 26.73
N GLY A 241 0.93 14.68 25.95
CA GLY A 241 2.26 14.19 25.58
C GLY A 241 2.56 14.37 24.08
N PRO A 242 3.84 14.40 23.69
CA PRO A 242 4.23 14.40 22.28
C PRO A 242 4.01 13.01 21.66
N ASP A 243 3.93 13.01 20.34
CA ASP A 243 3.98 11.81 19.50
C ASP A 243 3.07 10.65 19.94
N PRO A 244 1.75 10.88 20.09
CA PRO A 244 0.82 9.85 20.52
C PRO A 244 0.80 8.68 19.53
N GLU A 245 0.61 7.48 20.05
CA GLU A 245 0.31 6.31 19.23
C GLU A 245 -1.02 6.50 18.49
N VAL A 246 -1.08 6.06 17.25
CA VAL A 246 -2.29 6.08 16.41
C VAL A 246 -2.63 4.66 15.97
N SER A 247 -3.87 4.25 16.21
CA SER A 247 -4.34 2.93 15.78
C SER A 247 -5.74 3.00 15.17
N ILE A 248 -5.98 2.10 14.22
CA ILE A 248 -7.32 1.83 13.69
C ILE A 248 -7.76 0.47 14.18
N GLU A 249 -9.01 0.39 14.66
CA GLU A 249 -9.68 -0.86 14.96
C GLU A 249 -10.93 -1.00 14.07
N LEU A 250 -11.07 -2.19 13.49
CA LEU A 250 -12.20 -2.66 12.69
C LEU A 250 -12.60 -4.07 13.19
N PRO A 251 -13.79 -4.57 12.87
CA PRO A 251 -14.20 -5.91 13.30
C PRO A 251 -13.21 -7.00 12.88
N GLY A 252 -12.48 -7.57 13.87
CA GLY A 252 -11.50 -8.63 13.66
C GLY A 252 -10.16 -8.18 13.06
N ALA A 253 -9.90 -6.88 12.94
CA ALA A 253 -8.67 -6.35 12.38
C ALA A 253 -8.23 -5.04 13.04
N GLY A 254 -6.92 -4.81 13.13
CA GLY A 254 -6.34 -3.57 13.62
C GLY A 254 -4.98 -3.33 12.99
N THR A 255 -4.50 -2.09 13.09
CA THR A 255 -3.16 -1.69 12.66
C THR A 255 -2.09 -2.28 13.57
N GLU A 256 -0.84 -2.33 13.09
CA GLU A 256 0.30 -2.66 13.96
C GLU A 256 0.43 -1.66 15.12
N PRO A 257 0.80 -2.14 16.32
CA PRO A 257 1.04 -1.26 17.46
C PRO A 257 2.34 -0.46 17.28
N GLY A 258 2.44 0.66 17.99
CA GLY A 258 3.65 1.47 18.09
C GLY A 258 3.85 2.50 16.97
N ILE A 259 2.92 2.61 16.03
CA ILE A 259 2.90 3.70 15.05
C ILE A 259 2.44 5.00 15.72
N ARG A 260 3.20 6.09 15.54
CA ARG A 260 2.95 7.37 16.20
C ARG A 260 2.64 8.47 15.19
N LEU A 261 1.95 9.51 15.65
CA LEU A 261 1.76 10.76 14.91
C LEU A 261 2.74 11.81 15.41
N ARG A 262 3.57 12.40 14.54
CA ARG A 262 4.41 13.55 14.94
C ARG A 262 3.53 14.68 15.46
N LEU A 263 3.62 14.99 16.75
CA LEU A 263 2.74 15.92 17.41
C LEU A 263 3.49 16.73 18.48
N GLN A 264 3.34 18.05 18.40
CA GLN A 264 3.77 18.97 19.42
C GLN A 264 2.57 19.25 20.36
N PRO A 265 2.66 18.86 21.65
CA PRO A 265 1.56 19.03 22.59
C PRO A 265 1.31 20.51 22.88
N THR A 266 0.13 20.82 23.41
CA THR A 266 -0.16 22.16 23.92
C THR A 266 0.87 22.50 25.01
N PRO A 267 1.58 23.65 24.92
CA PRO A 267 2.46 24.08 26.00
C PRO A 267 1.69 24.11 27.32
N PRO A 268 2.27 23.64 28.45
CA PRO A 268 1.63 23.81 29.75
C PRO A 268 1.33 25.29 29.95
N GLN A 269 0.08 25.62 30.30
CA GLN A 269 -0.30 26.98 30.62
C GLN A 269 0.58 27.45 31.80
N PRO A 270 1.27 28.59 31.71
CA PRO A 270 2.10 29.07 32.81
C PRO A 270 1.23 29.25 34.05
N ASP A 271 1.72 28.82 35.22
CA ASP A 271 1.08 29.07 36.50
C ASP A 271 0.83 30.57 36.64
N VAL A 272 -0.41 31.00 36.46
CA VAL A 272 -0.81 32.38 36.75
C VAL A 272 -0.93 32.44 38.28
N PRO A 273 -0.01 33.10 39.00
CA PRO A 273 -0.17 33.25 40.44
C PRO A 273 -1.53 33.93 40.71
N PRO A 274 -2.28 33.50 41.74
CA PRO A 274 -3.57 34.10 42.04
C PRO A 274 -3.37 35.61 42.22
N LEU A 275 -4.22 36.40 41.53
CA LEU A 275 -4.25 37.84 41.67
C LEU A 275 -4.36 38.17 43.16
N ARG A 276 -3.29 38.68 43.77
CA ARG A 276 -3.35 39.22 45.11
C ARG A 276 -4.33 40.38 45.05
N SER A 277 -5.50 40.21 45.65
CA SER A 277 -6.44 41.30 45.90
C SER A 277 -5.71 42.35 46.74
N ILE A 278 -5.40 43.49 46.12
CA ILE A 278 -4.94 44.67 46.85
C ILE A 278 -6.20 45.22 47.53
N LYS A 279 -6.30 45.02 48.84
CA LYS A 279 -7.21 45.76 49.71
C LYS A 279 -6.50 46.98 50.26
#